data_AF-A0A7C7ICN4-F1
#
_entry.id   AF-A0A7C7ICN4-F1
#
_cell.length_a   1.000
_cell.length_b   1.000
_cell.length_c   1.000
_cell.angle_alpha   90.00
_cell.angle_beta   90.00
_cell.angle_gamma   90.00
#
_symmetry.space_group_name_H-M   'P 1'
#
loop_
_entity.id
_entity.type
_entity.pdbx_description
1 polymer ?
#
loop_
_entity_poly.entity_id
_entity_poly.type
_entity_poly.pdbx_seq_one_letter_code
_entity_poly.pdbx_strand_id
1 'polypeptide(L)'
;MTSPKAQTDNPEEEIVEVPEPLLFNISFARLAELKRSAIMLVAARRVPTCPSLDLPDSELTDPQKLVNEIADHFEDSDGFITSEMTIQEILFRTLLSRRNAPTLLSDLHYELTERWSTPVRPINLTEGGLRIVLQSDNYYGFATVDK
;
A
#
# COMPACT_ATOMS: atom_id res chain seq x y z
N MET A 1 17.04 -63.75 -25.11
CA MET A 1 15.92 -62.85 -24.78
C MET A 1 16.37 -62.07 -23.56
N THR A 2 17.15 -61.00 -23.69
CA THR A 2 16.80 -59.63 -24.14
C THR A 2 15.72 -59.00 -23.24
N SER A 3 16.14 -57.93 -22.54
CA SER A 3 15.56 -57.23 -21.37
C SER A 3 14.14 -56.63 -21.56
N PRO A 4 13.53 -55.99 -20.53
CA PRO A 4 13.93 -54.61 -20.17
C PRO A 4 14.09 -54.31 -18.66
N LYS A 5 15.02 -53.38 -18.41
CA LYS A 5 15.26 -52.64 -17.16
C LYS A 5 14.01 -51.85 -16.79
N ALA A 6 13.65 -51.85 -15.50
CA ALA A 6 12.79 -50.82 -14.94
C ALA A 6 13.60 -49.52 -14.85
N GLN A 7 13.13 -48.51 -15.58
CA GLN A 7 13.62 -47.16 -15.59
C GLN A 7 12.98 -46.42 -14.40
N THR A 8 13.79 -46.06 -13.41
CA THR A 8 13.41 -45.13 -12.35
C THR A 8 13.49 -43.73 -12.93
N ASP A 9 12.36 -43.25 -13.47
CA ASP A 9 12.14 -41.81 -13.68
C ASP A 9 11.90 -41.18 -12.31
N ASN A 10 12.89 -40.44 -11.82
CA ASN A 10 12.72 -39.50 -10.73
C ASN A 10 12.29 -38.18 -11.37
N PRO A 11 11.07 -37.67 -11.17
CA PRO A 11 10.76 -36.30 -11.56
C PRO A 11 11.55 -35.39 -10.63
N GLU A 12 12.51 -34.65 -11.20
CA GLU A 12 13.10 -33.51 -10.52
C GLU A 12 11.95 -32.57 -10.17
N GLU A 13 11.61 -32.46 -8.89
CA GLU A 13 10.72 -31.44 -8.38
C GLU A 13 11.37 -30.09 -8.67
N GLU A 14 10.90 -29.45 -9.74
CA GLU A 14 11.22 -28.06 -10.06
C GLU A 14 10.73 -27.23 -8.87
N ILE A 15 11.66 -26.82 -8.00
CA ILE A 15 11.38 -25.93 -6.87
C ILE A 15 10.97 -24.61 -7.50
N VAL A 16 9.66 -24.40 -7.66
CA VAL A 16 9.12 -23.10 -8.02
C VAL A 16 9.41 -22.18 -6.84
N GLU A 17 10.47 -21.36 -6.94
CA GLU A 17 10.72 -20.28 -5.99
C GLU A 17 9.49 -19.36 -6.02
N VAL A 18 8.60 -19.55 -5.05
CA VAL A 18 7.51 -18.61 -4.82
C VAL A 18 8.16 -17.34 -4.28
N PRO A 19 8.13 -16.21 -5.01
CA PRO A 19 8.72 -14.98 -4.52
C PRO A 19 8.11 -14.63 -3.16
N GLU A 20 8.95 -14.27 -2.21
CA GLU A 20 8.47 -13.93 -0.86
C GLU A 20 7.42 -12.81 -0.93
N PRO A 21 6.39 -12.87 -0.07
CA PRO A 21 5.33 -11.87 -0.06
C PRO A 21 5.93 -10.49 0.24
N LEU A 22 5.84 -9.58 -0.74
CA LEU A 22 6.35 -8.22 -0.60
C LEU A 22 5.31 -7.34 0.09
N LEU A 23 5.62 -6.91 1.31
CA LEU A 23 4.77 -6.06 2.14
C LEU A 23 5.20 -4.60 2.06
N PHE A 24 4.23 -3.70 2.01
CA PHE A 24 4.45 -2.25 2.02
C PHE A 24 3.68 -1.54 3.13
N ASN A 25 4.27 -0.47 3.64
CA ASN A 25 3.60 0.52 4.49
C ASN A 25 4.10 1.95 4.15
N ILE A 26 3.57 2.94 4.85
CA ILE A 26 4.10 4.30 4.93
C ILE A 26 5.13 4.32 6.07
N SER A 27 6.39 4.59 5.73
CA SER A 27 7.48 4.73 6.71
C SER A 27 7.67 6.20 7.09
N PHE A 28 7.38 6.53 8.35
CA PHE A 28 7.64 7.88 8.88
C PHE A 28 9.14 8.22 8.92
N ALA A 29 10.00 7.22 9.09
CA ALA A 29 11.45 7.40 9.00
C ALA A 29 11.86 7.80 7.57
N ARG A 30 11.35 7.09 6.54
CA ARG A 30 11.58 7.44 5.13
C ARG A 30 11.03 8.83 4.80
N LEU A 31 9.87 9.21 5.34
CA LEU A 31 9.36 10.59 5.18
C LEU A 31 10.33 11.63 5.75
N ALA A 32 10.95 11.36 6.91
CA ALA A 32 11.96 12.25 7.47
C ALA A 32 13.22 12.35 6.59
N GLU A 33 13.69 11.23 6.01
CA GLU A 33 14.78 11.21 5.03
C GLU A 33 14.46 12.04 3.77
N LEU A 34 13.20 11.99 3.32
CA LEU A 34 12.66 12.81 2.23
C LEU A 34 12.41 14.27 2.63
N LYS A 35 12.77 14.67 3.86
CA LYS A 35 12.53 16.01 4.45
C LYS A 35 11.04 16.41 4.42
N ARG A 36 10.16 15.44 4.67
CA ARG A 36 8.71 15.62 4.76
C ARG A 36 8.23 15.47 6.19
N SER A 37 7.27 16.31 6.58
CA SER A 37 6.57 16.15 7.85
C SER A 37 5.48 15.10 7.71
N ALA A 38 5.67 13.94 8.36
CA ALA A 38 4.66 12.89 8.39
C ALA A 38 3.35 13.39 9.00
N ILE A 39 3.42 14.20 10.06
CA ILE A 39 2.25 14.75 10.74
C ILE A 39 1.43 15.61 9.77
N MET A 40 2.06 16.55 9.07
CA MET A 40 1.36 17.43 8.12
C MET A 40 0.83 16.66 6.92
N LEU A 41 1.56 15.65 6.45
CA LEU A 41 1.14 14.83 5.32
C LEU A 41 -0.13 14.04 5.64
N VAL A 42 -0.18 13.40 6.80
CA VAL A 42 -1.34 12.63 7.29
C VAL A 42 -2.49 13.57 7.68
N ALA A 43 -2.21 14.67 8.39
CA ALA A 43 -3.20 15.65 8.82
C ALA A 43 -4.02 16.22 7.64
N ALA A 44 -3.40 16.39 6.48
CA ALA A 44 -4.09 16.86 5.27
C ALA A 44 -5.11 15.86 4.69
N ARG A 45 -5.12 14.61 5.16
CA ARG A 45 -6.04 13.54 4.72
C ARG A 45 -7.12 13.23 5.75
N ARG A 46 -7.18 13.97 6.86
CA ARG A 46 -8.28 13.88 7.82
C ARG A 46 -9.60 14.18 7.15
N VAL A 47 -10.61 13.41 7.52
CA VAL A 47 -11.99 13.61 7.05
C VAL A 47 -12.74 14.53 8.02
N PRO A 48 -13.86 15.16 7.62
CA PRO A 48 -14.56 16.15 8.45
C PRO A 48 -15.00 15.65 9.84
N THR A 49 -15.15 14.33 10.02
CA THR A 49 -15.53 13.70 11.27
C THR A 49 -14.36 13.44 12.22
N CYS A 50 -13.11 13.64 11.81
CA CYS A 50 -11.92 13.48 12.65
C CYS A 50 -11.85 14.59 13.74
N PRO A 51 -11.91 14.24 15.04
CA PRO A 51 -11.82 15.21 16.13
C PRO A 51 -10.58 16.11 16.12
N SER A 52 -9.45 15.64 15.60
CA SER A 52 -8.22 16.44 15.57
C SER A 52 -8.28 17.67 14.66
N LEU A 53 -9.31 17.81 13.82
CA LEU A 53 -9.54 19.03 13.03
C LEU A 53 -9.82 20.27 13.90
N ASP A 54 -10.32 20.07 15.14
CA ASP A 54 -10.56 21.16 16.09
C ASP A 54 -9.29 21.58 16.86
N LEU A 55 -8.19 20.84 16.69
CA LEU A 55 -6.93 21.11 17.36
C LEU A 55 -6.02 21.99 16.48
N PRO A 56 -5.25 22.93 17.06
CA PRO A 56 -4.23 23.65 16.31
C PRO A 56 -3.10 22.71 15.88
N ASP A 57 -2.45 23.00 14.74
CA ASP A 57 -1.38 22.17 14.19
C ASP A 57 -0.22 21.92 15.17
N SER A 58 0.05 22.86 16.09
CA SER A 58 1.08 22.74 17.13
C SER A 58 0.83 21.61 18.13
N GLU A 59 -0.42 21.15 18.25
CA GLU A 59 -0.80 20.04 19.14
C GLU A 59 -0.75 18.68 18.44
N LEU A 60 -0.59 18.66 17.11
CA LEU A 60 -0.43 17.44 16.33
C LEU A 60 1.03 16.98 16.46
N THR A 61 1.26 15.96 17.27
CA THR A 61 2.60 15.48 17.63
C THR A 61 2.89 14.04 17.22
N ASP A 62 1.85 13.24 16.98
CA ASP A 62 1.97 11.82 16.65
C ASP A 62 1.24 11.51 15.33
N PRO A 63 1.98 11.22 14.23
CA PRO A 63 1.36 10.86 12.97
C PRO A 63 0.61 9.53 13.03
N GLN A 64 1.02 8.57 13.88
CA GLN A 64 0.31 7.29 14.01
C GLN A 64 -1.07 7.47 14.65
N LYS A 65 -1.19 8.39 15.61
CA LYS A 65 -2.49 8.75 16.20
C LYS A 65 -3.45 9.28 15.13
N LEU A 66 -2.96 10.11 14.21
CA LEU A 66 -3.76 10.62 13.08
C LEU A 66 -4.12 9.52 12.09
N VAL A 67 -3.19 8.58 11.80
CA VAL A 67 -3.48 7.40 10.98
C VAL A 67 -4.63 6.58 11.58
N ASN A 68 -4.57 6.33 12.89
CA ASN A 68 -5.61 5.56 13.58
C ASN A 68 -6.96 6.27 13.53
N GLU A 69 -6.98 7.58 13.82
CA GLU A 69 -8.18 8.40 13.73
C GLU A 69 -8.77 8.40 12.32
N ILE A 70 -7.96 8.55 11.27
CA ILE A 70 -8.44 8.46 9.88
C ILE A 70 -9.09 7.10 9.62
N ALA A 71 -8.46 6.00 10.05
CA ALA A 71 -9.01 4.66 9.87
C ALA A 71 -10.33 4.44 10.63
N ASP A 72 -10.57 5.18 11.72
CA ASP A 72 -11.82 5.12 12.49
C ASP A 72 -12.97 5.91 11.84
N HIS A 73 -12.66 6.86 10.96
CA HIS A 73 -13.63 7.87 10.48
C HIS A 73 -13.80 7.90 8.95
N PHE A 74 -12.93 7.28 8.16
CA PHE A 74 -12.94 7.43 6.70
C PHE A 74 -14.22 6.91 6.03
N GLU A 75 -14.91 5.93 6.62
CA GLU A 75 -16.14 5.35 6.07
C GLU A 75 -17.29 6.36 6.05
N ASP A 76 -17.27 7.35 6.95
CA ASP A 76 -18.27 8.42 7.01
C ASP A 76 -18.08 9.49 5.91
N SER A 77 -16.97 9.41 5.16
CA SER A 77 -16.58 10.42 4.17
C SER A 77 -16.73 9.89 2.75
N ASP A 78 -17.83 10.29 2.11
CA ASP A 78 -17.98 10.16 0.66
C ASP A 78 -16.74 10.76 -0.04
N GLY A 79 -16.10 9.96 -0.89
CA GLY A 79 -14.95 10.40 -1.67
C GLY A 79 -13.62 10.44 -0.91
N PHE A 80 -13.48 9.77 0.25
CA PHE A 80 -12.16 9.63 0.89
C PHE A 80 -11.11 9.06 -0.08
N ILE A 81 -11.49 8.08 -0.91
CA ILE A 81 -10.71 7.62 -2.07
C ILE A 81 -11.61 7.73 -3.31
N THR A 82 -11.06 8.21 -4.43
CA THR A 82 -11.79 8.30 -5.70
C THR A 82 -10.89 7.88 -6.86
N SER A 83 -11.50 7.43 -7.96
CA SER A 83 -10.79 7.10 -9.21
C SER A 83 -10.06 8.32 -9.81
N GLU A 84 -10.43 9.54 -9.42
CA GLU A 84 -9.83 10.76 -9.95
C GLU A 84 -8.44 11.08 -9.35
N MET A 85 -8.11 10.46 -8.22
CA MET A 85 -6.82 10.62 -7.56
C MET A 85 -5.67 9.99 -8.35
N THR A 86 -4.44 10.41 -8.06
CA THR A 86 -3.25 9.73 -8.60
C THR A 86 -3.11 8.35 -7.98
N ILE A 87 -2.45 7.41 -8.68
CA ILE A 87 -2.20 6.05 -8.17
C ILE A 87 -1.56 6.09 -6.78
N GLN A 88 -0.56 6.96 -6.58
CA GLN A 88 0.12 7.09 -5.30
C GLN A 88 -0.78 7.66 -4.19
N GLU A 89 -1.66 8.62 -4.47
CA GLU A 89 -2.62 9.13 -3.46
C GLU A 89 -3.66 8.06 -3.09
N ILE A 90 -4.14 7.27 -4.07
CA ILE A 90 -5.03 6.13 -3.80
C ILE A 90 -4.33 5.13 -2.87
N LEU A 91 -3.10 4.72 -3.19
CA LEU A 91 -2.32 3.78 -2.37
C LEU A 91 -2.06 4.33 -0.96
N PHE A 92 -1.71 5.62 -0.86
CA PHE A 92 -1.48 6.28 0.42
C PHE A 92 -2.72 6.21 1.29
N ARG A 93 -3.88 6.63 0.77
CA ARG A 93 -5.14 6.61 1.52
C ARG A 93 -5.64 5.21 1.83
N THR A 94 -5.41 4.24 0.94
CA THR A 94 -5.67 2.82 1.20
C THR A 94 -4.85 2.29 2.37
N LEU A 95 -3.58 2.69 2.49
CA LEU A 95 -2.76 2.34 3.64
C LEU A 95 -3.24 3.07 4.91
N LEU A 96 -3.61 4.35 4.83
CA LEU A 96 -4.17 5.08 5.97
C LEU A 96 -5.45 4.43 6.51
N SER A 97 -6.39 4.05 5.63
CA SER A 97 -7.64 3.39 6.03
C SER A 97 -7.40 2.02 6.68
N ARG A 98 -6.24 1.41 6.45
CA ARG A 98 -5.80 0.15 7.07
C ARG A 98 -4.89 0.36 8.27
N ARG A 99 -4.95 1.54 8.91
CA ARG A 99 -4.08 1.93 10.04
C ARG A 99 -2.59 1.84 9.73
N ASN A 100 -2.22 1.98 8.46
CA ASN A 100 -0.87 1.79 7.96
C ASN A 100 -0.27 0.39 8.28
N ALA A 101 -1.12 -0.63 8.36
CA ALA A 101 -0.67 -2.01 8.52
C ALA A 101 0.14 -2.46 7.27
N PRO A 102 1.24 -3.23 7.45
CA PRO A 102 1.94 -3.85 6.33
C PRO A 102 0.97 -4.59 5.42
N THR A 103 0.90 -4.20 4.15
CA THR A 103 -0.07 -4.70 3.18
C THR A 103 0.66 -5.33 2.00
N LEU A 104 0.17 -6.48 1.51
CA LEU A 104 0.78 -7.17 0.38
C LEU A 104 0.70 -6.32 -0.88
N LEU A 105 1.75 -6.39 -1.71
CA LEU A 105 1.79 -5.76 -3.02
C LEU A 105 0.62 -6.22 -3.91
N SER A 106 0.27 -7.50 -3.84
CA SER A 106 -0.89 -8.08 -4.56
C SER A 106 -2.22 -7.47 -4.11
N ASP A 107 -2.38 -7.20 -2.82
CA ASP A 107 -3.62 -6.63 -2.27
C ASP A 107 -3.75 -5.15 -2.65
N LEU A 108 -2.64 -4.41 -2.63
CA LEU A 108 -2.60 -3.03 -3.13
C LEU A 108 -2.87 -2.96 -4.64
N HIS A 109 -2.37 -3.94 -5.39
CA HIS A 109 -2.62 -4.07 -6.82
C HIS A 109 -4.11 -4.33 -7.09
N TYR A 110 -4.70 -5.29 -6.39
CA TYR A 110 -6.12 -5.61 -6.49
C TYR A 110 -7.01 -4.40 -6.17
N GLU A 111 -6.73 -3.66 -5.09
CA GLU A 111 -7.48 -2.44 -4.76
C GLU A 111 -7.46 -1.44 -5.93
N LEU A 112 -6.30 -1.24 -6.57
CA LEU A 112 -6.19 -0.32 -7.70
C LEU A 112 -6.95 -0.80 -8.93
N THR A 113 -6.73 -2.04 -9.36
CA THR A 113 -7.22 -2.51 -10.67
C THR A 113 -8.67 -2.97 -10.65
N GLU A 114 -9.18 -3.41 -9.50
CA GLU A 114 -10.54 -3.93 -9.38
C GLU A 114 -11.49 -2.94 -8.72
N ARG A 115 -11.05 -2.22 -7.68
CA ARG A 115 -11.93 -1.33 -6.92
C ARG A 115 -11.94 0.10 -7.44
N TRP A 116 -10.77 0.63 -7.79
CA TRP A 116 -10.63 2.05 -8.17
C TRP A 116 -10.49 2.28 -9.67
N SER A 117 -10.34 1.21 -10.44
CA SER A 117 -10.40 1.25 -11.91
C SER A 117 -11.85 1.45 -12.35
N THR A 118 -12.05 2.34 -13.33
CA THR A 118 -13.39 2.58 -13.90
C THR A 118 -13.33 2.47 -15.43
N PRO A 119 -14.46 2.24 -16.12
CA PRO A 119 -14.46 2.19 -17.60
C PRO A 119 -13.94 3.48 -18.25
N VAL A 120 -14.17 4.64 -17.62
CA VAL A 120 -13.72 5.95 -18.12
C VAL A 120 -12.28 6.28 -17.73
N ARG A 121 -11.75 5.62 -16.68
CA ARG A 121 -10.39 5.79 -16.19
C ARG A 121 -9.82 4.43 -15.75
N PRO A 122 -9.44 3.57 -16.71
CA PRO A 122 -8.94 2.25 -16.40
C PRO A 122 -7.53 2.32 -15.81
N ILE A 123 -7.27 1.53 -14.77
CA ILE A 123 -5.94 1.37 -14.17
C ILE A 123 -5.34 0.05 -14.68
N ASN A 124 -4.67 0.12 -15.82
CA ASN A 124 -3.98 -1.01 -16.43
C ASN A 124 -2.51 -1.06 -15.96
N LEU A 125 -2.31 -1.43 -14.69
CA LEU A 125 -0.99 -1.55 -14.08
C LEU A 125 -0.72 -3.01 -13.76
N THR A 126 0.51 -3.48 -13.98
CA THR A 126 0.93 -4.82 -13.50
C THR A 126 1.45 -4.72 -12.07
N GLU A 127 1.49 -5.84 -11.34
CA GLU A 127 2.06 -5.86 -9.99
C GLU A 127 3.54 -5.38 -9.98
N GLY A 128 4.32 -5.80 -10.99
CA GLY A 128 5.69 -5.31 -11.17
C GLY A 128 5.78 -3.81 -11.44
N GLY A 129 4.85 -3.26 -12.22
CA GLY A 129 4.73 -1.81 -12.42
C GLY A 129 4.38 -1.07 -11.14
N LEU A 130 3.46 -1.61 -10.33
CA LEU A 130 3.12 -1.06 -9.02
C LEU A 130 4.31 -1.06 -8.06
N ARG A 131 5.11 -2.13 -8.07
CA ARG A 131 6.35 -2.21 -7.29
C ARG A 131 7.28 -1.04 -7.61
N ILE A 132 7.48 -0.76 -8.90
CA ILE A 132 8.32 0.36 -9.35
C ILE A 132 7.74 1.70 -8.88
N VAL A 133 6.42 1.90 -8.97
CA VAL A 133 5.74 3.12 -8.48
C VAL A 133 5.96 3.33 -6.98
N LEU A 134 5.87 2.28 -6.18
CA LEU A 134 6.11 2.33 -4.73
C LEU A 134 7.58 2.55 -4.39
N GLN A 135 8.50 1.89 -5.09
CA GLN A 135 9.94 2.01 -4.83
C GLN A 135 10.50 3.38 -5.23
N SER A 136 10.02 3.92 -6.34
CA SER A 136 10.42 5.24 -6.87
C SER A 136 9.72 6.42 -6.18
N ASP A 137 8.85 6.17 -5.20
CA ASP A 137 8.20 7.23 -4.44
C ASP A 137 9.20 8.11 -3.70
N ASN A 138 8.98 9.42 -3.83
CA ASN A 138 9.77 10.48 -3.19
C ASN A 138 8.88 11.45 -2.40
N TYR A 139 7.62 11.08 -2.15
CA TYR A 139 6.64 11.96 -1.51
C TYR A 139 5.90 11.30 -0.35
N TYR A 140 5.34 10.10 -0.54
CA TYR A 140 4.46 9.44 0.43
C TYR A 140 5.19 8.57 1.46
N GLY A 141 6.48 8.29 1.25
CA GLY A 141 7.29 7.48 2.14
C GLY A 141 6.98 5.99 2.09
N PHE A 142 6.53 5.46 0.95
CA PHE A 142 6.27 4.02 0.84
C PHE A 142 7.55 3.21 1.08
N ALA A 143 7.48 2.16 1.89
CA ALA A 143 8.65 1.33 2.20
C ALA A 143 8.26 -0.15 2.25
N THR A 144 9.21 -1.01 1.89
CA THR A 144 9.09 -2.45 2.12
C THR A 144 9.28 -2.73 3.61
N VAL A 145 8.57 -3.72 4.12
CA VAL A 145 8.70 -4.19 5.50
C VAL A 145 9.38 -5.56 5.47
N ASP A 146 10.57 -5.66 6.07
CA ASP A 146 11.22 -6.95 6.29
C ASP A 146 10.45 -7.73 7.37
N LYS A 147 10.36 -9.06 7.23
CA LYS A 147 9.75 -9.94 8.24
C LYS A 147 10.59 -10.01 9.51
#